data_AF-A0A9E5J0S2-F1
#
_entry.id   AF-A0A9E5J0S2-F1
#
_cell.length_a   1.000
_cell.length_b   1.000
_cell.length_c   1.000
_cell.angle_alpha   90.00
_cell.angle_beta   90.00
_cell.angle_gamma   90.00
#
_symmetry.space_group_name_H-M   'P 1'
#
loop_
_entity.id
_entity.type
_entity.pdbx_description
1 polymer ?
#
loop_
_entity_poly.entity_id
_entity_poly.type
_entity_poly.pdbx_seq_one_letter_code
_entity_poly.pdbx_strand_id
1 'polypeptide(L)'
;MVVPAHPAQPVQMIPSRSDLRAEDTWDLSPLFSDAAAWEKGLETLRTRRGVMKRWRGKLVEAEGLAGALEEEREIDLLAEKLGQYASLRVAEDGSDGAARDR
;
A
#
# COMPACT_ATOMS: atom_id res chain seq x y z
N MET A 1 2.04 -36.15 45.48
CA MET A 1 2.93 -35.83 44.35
C MET A 1 2.85 -34.33 44.15
N VAL A 2 3.90 -33.58 44.52
CA VAL A 2 3.94 -32.11 44.40
C VAL A 2 4.38 -31.79 42.97
N VAL A 3 3.55 -31.12 42.19
CA VAL A 3 3.93 -30.60 40.88
C VAL A 3 4.93 -29.47 41.14
N PRO A 4 6.19 -29.55 40.67
CA PRO A 4 7.12 -28.45 40.85
C PRO A 4 6.63 -27.24 40.06
N ALA A 5 6.61 -26.08 40.70
CA ALA A 5 6.35 -24.81 40.02
C ALA A 5 7.42 -24.58 38.95
N HIS A 6 6.99 -24.34 37.72
CA HIS A 6 7.90 -23.94 36.65
C HIS A 6 8.51 -22.57 37.00
N PRO A 7 9.83 -22.38 36.92
CA PRO A 7 10.42 -21.07 37.15
C PRO A 7 9.83 -20.07 36.15
N ALA A 8 9.38 -18.91 36.65
CA ALA A 8 8.94 -17.82 35.80
C ALA A 8 10.12 -17.38 34.93
N GLN A 9 10.02 -17.59 33.62
CA GLN A 9 10.99 -17.09 32.65
C GLN A 9 11.01 -15.56 32.72
N PRO A 10 12.17 -14.90 32.60
CA PRO A 10 12.22 -13.44 32.53
C PRO A 10 11.37 -12.95 31.37
N VAL A 11 10.55 -11.93 31.60
CA VAL A 11 9.71 -11.32 30.55
C VAL A 11 10.64 -10.70 29.52
N GLN A 12 10.84 -11.36 28.38
CA GLN A 12 11.43 -10.71 27.22
C GLN A 12 10.44 -9.69 26.68
N MET A 13 10.85 -8.43 26.62
CA MET A 13 10.07 -7.40 25.95
C MET A 13 10.10 -7.64 24.45
N ILE A 14 8.91 -7.72 23.86
CA ILE A 14 8.75 -7.72 22.41
C ILE A 14 8.98 -6.27 21.94
N PRO A 15 9.94 -6.02 21.01
CA PRO A 15 10.19 -4.67 20.50
C PRO A 15 8.96 -4.12 19.76
N SER A 16 8.73 -2.81 19.85
CA SER A 16 7.73 -2.15 19.01
C SER A 16 8.24 -2.04 17.58
N ARG A 17 7.34 -1.75 16.63
CA ARG A 17 7.72 -1.55 15.23
C ARG A 17 8.80 -0.47 15.06
N SER A 18 8.70 0.61 15.83
CA SER A 18 9.67 1.72 15.84
C SER A 18 11.03 1.38 16.44
N ASP A 19 11.13 0.28 17.20
CA ASP A 19 12.40 -0.15 17.82
C ASP A 19 13.23 -1.04 16.88
N LEU A 20 12.69 -1.45 15.73
CA LEU A 20 13.38 -2.28 14.75
C LEU A 20 14.31 -1.44 13.88
N ARG A 21 15.48 -2.01 13.53
CA ARG A 21 16.42 -1.41 12.60
C ARG A 21 15.80 -1.41 11.20
N ALA A 22 16.04 -0.37 10.40
CA ALA A 22 15.46 -0.22 9.07
C ALA A 22 15.78 -1.40 8.14
N GLU A 23 16.98 -1.98 8.25
CA GLU A 23 17.43 -3.16 7.51
C GLU A 23 16.68 -4.45 7.85
N ASP A 24 16.03 -4.50 9.01
CA ASP A 24 15.15 -5.61 9.43
C ASP A 24 13.70 -5.35 9.01
N THR A 25 13.48 -4.38 8.11
CA THR A 25 12.16 -3.97 7.63
C THR A 25 12.03 -4.08 6.12
N TRP A 26 10.79 -4.12 5.63
CA TRP A 26 10.54 -4.01 4.19
C TRP A 26 10.96 -2.63 3.69
N ASP A 27 11.69 -2.58 2.57
CA ASP A 27 11.93 -1.34 1.85
C ASP A 27 10.73 -1.02 0.93
N LEU A 28 10.00 0.04 1.27
CA LEU A 28 8.85 0.52 0.49
C LEU A 28 9.21 1.61 -0.51
N SER A 29 10.47 2.04 -0.56
CA SER A 29 10.95 3.07 -1.50
C SER A 29 10.73 2.75 -2.98
N PRO A 30 10.72 1.48 -3.45
CA PRO A 30 10.36 1.16 -4.82
C PRO A 30 8.89 1.47 -5.16
N LEU A 31 8.01 1.49 -4.15
CA LEU A 31 6.64 1.96 -4.29
C LEU A 31 6.63 3.49 -4.17
N PHE A 32 6.89 4.04 -2.99
CA PHE A 32 6.93 5.49 -2.78
C PHE A 32 8.05 5.82 -1.82
N SER A 33 8.78 6.91 -2.10
CA SER A 33 9.90 7.38 -1.26
C SER A 33 9.47 7.64 0.19
N ASP A 34 8.26 8.17 0.37
CA ASP A 34 7.70 8.58 1.65
C ASP A 34 6.17 8.71 1.55
N ALA A 35 5.54 9.07 2.66
CA ALA A 35 4.09 9.24 2.75
C ALA A 35 3.57 10.40 1.88
N ALA A 36 4.33 11.50 1.74
CA ALA A 36 3.91 12.64 0.93
C ALA A 36 3.92 12.31 -0.57
N ALA A 37 4.88 11.50 -1.03
CA ALA A 37 4.90 10.97 -2.38
C ALA A 37 3.70 10.06 -2.66
N TRP A 38 3.31 9.23 -1.68
CA TRP A 38 2.11 8.41 -1.76
C TRP A 38 0.83 9.26 -1.83
N GLU A 39 0.68 10.27 -0.96
CA GLU A 39 -0.47 11.19 -0.98
C GLU A 39 -0.60 11.92 -2.33
N LYS A 40 0.51 12.37 -2.90
CA LYS A 40 0.51 12.96 -4.25
C LYS A 40 0.07 11.96 -5.32
N GLY A 41 0.46 10.70 -5.19
CA GLY A 41 -0.03 9.63 -6.05
C GLY A 41 -1.54 9.44 -5.93
N LEU A 42 -2.06 9.49 -4.71
CA LEU A 42 -3.50 9.39 -4.44
C LEU A 42 -4.28 10.57 -5.05
N GLU A 43 -3.77 11.81 -4.91
CA GLU A 43 -4.35 12.97 -5.59
C GLU A 43 -4.33 12.81 -7.10
N THR A 44 -3.23 12.29 -7.66
CA THR A 44 -3.14 12.01 -9.09
C THR A 44 -4.22 11.02 -9.53
N LEU A 45 -4.42 9.92 -8.79
CA LEU A 45 -5.48 8.95 -9.08
C LEU A 45 -6.88 9.58 -8.98
N ARG A 46 -7.13 10.45 -7.98
CA ARG A 46 -8.40 11.18 -7.83
C ARG A 46 -8.74 12.01 -9.07
N THR A 47 -7.75 12.65 -9.70
CA THR A 47 -7.97 13.42 -10.92
C THR A 47 -8.32 12.57 -12.15
N ARG A 48 -7.97 11.27 -12.17
CA ARG A 48 -8.32 10.34 -13.25
C ARG A 48 -9.78 9.91 -13.24
N ARG A 49 -10.55 10.28 -12.22
CA ARG A 49 -11.98 9.92 -12.10
C ARG A 49 -12.75 10.32 -13.35
N GLY A 50 -13.34 9.32 -14.01
CA GLY A 50 -14.22 9.54 -15.15
C GLY A 50 -13.52 9.81 -16.48
N VAL A 51 -12.18 9.79 -16.54
CA VAL A 51 -11.40 9.94 -17.79
C VAL A 51 -11.85 8.93 -18.84
N MET A 52 -12.16 7.70 -18.43
CA MET A 52 -12.62 6.63 -19.32
C MET A 52 -13.90 6.95 -20.09
N LYS A 53 -14.72 7.91 -19.64
CA LYS A 53 -15.94 8.34 -20.36
C LYS A 53 -15.63 8.86 -21.77
N ARG A 54 -14.43 9.41 -22.00
CA ARG A 54 -14.01 9.96 -23.30
C ARG A 54 -13.88 8.91 -24.41
N TRP A 55 -13.80 7.62 -24.04
CA TRP A 55 -13.66 6.49 -24.96
C TRP A 55 -14.99 5.91 -25.44
N ARG A 56 -16.12 6.38 -24.88
CA ARG A 56 -17.46 5.93 -25.31
C ARG A 56 -17.65 6.15 -26.82
N GLY A 57 -18.04 5.08 -27.52
CA GLY A 57 -18.24 5.10 -28.97
C GLY A 57 -16.98 5.01 -29.83
N LYS A 58 -15.78 4.98 -29.22
CA LYS A 58 -14.49 4.92 -29.94
C LYS A 58 -13.85 3.54 -29.93
N LEU A 59 -14.39 2.60 -29.15
CA LEU A 59 -13.83 1.24 -28.99
C LEU A 59 -14.04 0.32 -30.20
N VAL A 60 -14.76 0.78 -31.22
CA VAL A 60 -15.01 0.03 -32.46
C VAL A 60 -13.84 0.10 -33.44
N GLU A 61 -12.93 1.07 -33.24
CA GLU A 61 -11.70 1.25 -34.02
C GLU A 61 -10.51 0.71 -33.22
N ALA A 62 -9.54 0.08 -33.90
CA ALA A 62 -8.40 -0.55 -33.25
C ALA A 62 -7.57 0.46 -32.44
N GLU A 63 -7.36 1.66 -32.99
CA GLU A 63 -6.64 2.76 -32.36
C GLU A 63 -7.38 3.26 -31.11
N GLY A 64 -8.71 3.34 -31.17
CA GLY A 64 -9.54 3.73 -30.04
C GLY A 64 -9.55 2.70 -28.92
N LEU A 65 -9.54 1.41 -29.27
CA LEU A 65 -9.39 0.33 -28.30
C LEU A 65 -8.00 0.33 -27.64
N ALA A 66 -6.94 0.43 -28.43
CA ALA A 66 -5.57 0.45 -27.93
C ALA A 66 -5.34 1.63 -26.96
N GLY A 67 -5.80 2.83 -27.33
CA GLY A 67 -5.69 4.00 -26.46
C GLY A 67 -6.52 3.88 -25.17
N ALA A 68 -7.68 3.23 -25.22
CA ALA A 68 -8.49 2.99 -24.04
C ALA A 68 -7.82 2.00 -23.07
N LEU A 69 -7.23 0.92 -23.60
CA LEU A 69 -6.51 -0.07 -22.81
C LEU A 69 -5.25 0.52 -22.17
N GLU A 70 -4.51 1.38 -22.87
CA GLU A 70 -3.34 2.02 -22.25
C GLU A 70 -3.75 2.99 -21.13
N GLU A 71 -4.81 3.77 -21.33
CA GLU A 71 -5.31 4.68 -20.28
C GLU A 71 -5.84 3.92 -19.05
N GLU A 72 -6.52 2.79 -19.26
CA GLU A 72 -6.96 1.92 -18.17
C GLU A 72 -5.76 1.29 -17.44
N ARG A 73 -4.80 0.74 -18.18
CA ARG A 73 -3.56 0.19 -17.63
C ARG A 73 -2.80 1.19 -16.77
N GLU A 74 -2.68 2.45 -17.19
CA GLU A 74 -2.03 3.49 -16.38
C GLU A 74 -2.76 3.74 -15.05
N ILE A 75 -4.09 3.78 -15.09
CA ILE A 75 -4.93 3.98 -13.91
C ILE A 75 -4.78 2.80 -12.95
N ASP A 76 -4.85 1.58 -13.47
CA ASP A 76 -4.78 0.35 -12.68
C ASP A 76 -3.40 0.18 -12.03
N LEU A 77 -2.31 0.38 -12.78
CA LEU A 77 -0.95 0.32 -12.21
C LEU A 77 -0.75 1.34 -11.09
N LEU A 78 -1.30 2.55 -11.23
CA LEU A 78 -1.24 3.55 -10.15
C LEU A 78 -2.07 3.12 -8.94
N ALA A 79 -3.28 2.61 -9.16
CA ALA A 79 -4.18 2.14 -8.09
C ALA A 79 -3.58 0.95 -7.32
N GLU A 80 -3.03 -0.04 -8.03
CA GLU A 80 -2.34 -1.19 -7.44
C GLU A 80 -1.16 -0.75 -6.59
N LYS A 81 -0.32 0.15 -7.13
CA LYS A 81 0.85 0.67 -6.42
C LYS A 81 0.47 1.41 -5.14
N LEU A 82 -0.58 2.23 -5.18
CA LEU A 82 -1.10 2.95 -4.01
C LEU A 82 -1.67 1.98 -2.96
N GLY A 83 -2.47 1.01 -3.40
CA GLY A 83 -3.07 0.00 -2.54
C GLY A 83 -2.04 -0.89 -1.85
N GLN A 84 -1.01 -1.32 -2.58
CA GLN A 84 0.05 -2.15 -2.03
C GLN A 84 0.86 -1.41 -0.97
N TYR A 85 1.20 -0.14 -1.21
CA TYR A 85 1.87 0.67 -0.20
C TYR A 85 1.03 0.80 1.07
N ALA A 86 -0.24 1.15 0.94
CA ALA A 86 -1.15 1.30 2.09
C ALA A 86 -1.32 -0.02 2.85
N SER A 87 -1.53 -1.14 2.15
CA SER A 87 -1.67 -2.46 2.77
C SER A 87 -0.42 -2.88 3.54
N LEU A 88 0.77 -2.62 2.99
CA LEU A 88 2.03 -2.95 3.68
C LEU A 88 2.25 -2.05 4.90
N ARG A 89 1.86 -0.77 4.83
CA ARG A 89 1.87 0.14 5.99
C ARG A 89 0.91 -0.30 7.10
N VAL A 90 -0.26 -0.84 6.76
CA VAL A 90 -1.17 -1.40 7.79
C VAL A 90 -0.61 -2.70 8.38
N ALA A 91 -0.01 -3.54 7.55
CA ALA A 91 0.55 -4.81 7.98
C ALA A 91 1.81 -4.66 8.85
N GLU A 92 2.58 -3.58 8.66
CA GLU A 92 3.82 -3.36 9.42
C GLU A 92 3.58 -3.01 10.89
N ASP A 93 2.48 -2.30 11.18
CA ASP A 93 2.01 -2.05 12.54
C ASP A 93 0.48 -1.96 12.55
N GLY A 94 -0.15 -3.09 12.85
CA GLY A 94 -1.59 -3.17 12.98
C GLY A 94 -2.16 -2.39 14.17
N SER A 95 -1.39 -1.63 14.94
CA SER A 95 -1.90 -0.72 15.98
C SER A 95 -1.80 0.76 15.57
N ASP A 96 -1.07 1.08 14.50
CA ASP A 96 -0.95 2.45 13.98
C ASP A 96 -2.28 2.91 13.34
N GLY A 97 -2.92 3.90 13.97
CA GLY A 97 -4.16 4.51 13.46
C GLY A 97 -3.93 5.30 12.18
N ALA A 98 -2.77 5.96 12.03
CA ALA A 98 -2.48 6.74 10.84
C ALA A 98 -2.34 5.85 9.61
N ALA A 99 -1.87 4.60 9.76
CA ALA A 99 -1.83 3.64 8.65
C ALA A 99 -3.23 3.17 8.22
N ARG A 100 -4.20 3.11 9.14
CA ARG A 100 -5.58 2.67 8.87
C ARG A 100 -6.45 3.73 8.20
N ASP A 101 -6.22 4.99 8.52
CA ASP A 101 -7.06 6.12 8.08
C ASP A 101 -6.64 6.68 6.71
N ARG A 102 -5.59 6.11 6.08
CA ARG A 102 -5.04 6.51 4.77
C ARG A 102 -5.87 5.98 3.60
#